data_AF-A0A5K1FVL7-F1
#
_entry.id   AF-A0A5K1FVL7-F1
#
_cell.length_a   1.000
_cell.length_b   1.000
_cell.length_c   1.000
_cell.angle_alpha   90.00
_cell.angle_beta   90.00
_cell.angle_gamma   90.00
#
_symmetry.space_group_name_H-M   'P 1'
#
loop_
_entity.id
_entity.type
_entity.pdbx_description
1 polymer ?
#
loop_
_entity_poly.entity_id
_entity_poly.type
_entity_poly.pdbx_seq_one_letter_code
_entity_poly.pdbx_strand_id
1 'polypeptide(L)' 'GLEILDGLEPEKILVGPRVGIDYADPEHVNALWRFAIAGTPWISAPRNTLGPP' A
#
# COMPACT_ATOMS: atom_id res chain seq x y z
N GLY A 1 -26.72 2.16 -3.78
CA GLY A 1 -25.90 3.39 -3.75
C GLY A 1 -24.48 3.00 -3.35
N LEU A 2 -23.56 3.97 -3.23
CA LEU A 2 -22.30 3.74 -2.52
C LEU A 2 -22.58 3.78 -1.02
N GLU A 3 -22.11 2.77 -0.28
CA GLU A 3 -22.27 2.67 1.17
C GLU A 3 -20.89 2.58 1.81
N ILE A 4 -20.73 3.24 2.96
CA ILE A 4 -19.53 3.13 3.79
C ILE A 4 -19.85 2.13 4.89
N LEU A 5 -19.03 1.08 4.98
CA LEU A 5 -19.14 0.06 6.01
C LEU A 5 -17.94 0.16 6.95
N ASP A 6 -18.16 -0.07 8.23
CA ASP A 6 -17.06 -0.18 9.18
C ASP A 6 -16.22 -1.42 8.86
N GLY A 7 -14.92 -1.20 8.70
CA GLY A 7 -13.92 -2.26 8.60
C GLY A 7 -13.26 -2.47 9.96
N LEU A 8 -12.79 -3.70 10.21
CA LEU A 8 -11.89 -3.94 11.33
C LEU A 8 -10.58 -3.16 11.13
N GLU A 9 -10.04 -2.62 12.21
CA GLU A 9 -8.72 -2.01 12.17
C GLU A 9 -7.67 -3.08 11.84
N PRO A 10 -6.79 -2.82 10.86
CA PRO A 10 -5.79 -3.79 10.46
C PRO A 10 -4.71 -3.96 11.54
N GLU A 11 -4.47 -5.20 11.96
CA GLU A 11 -3.47 -5.53 12.99
C GLU A 11 -2.05 -5.10 12.61
N LYS A 12 -1.71 -5.19 11.32
CA LYS A 12 -0.38 -4.88 10.79
C LYS A 12 -0.50 -4.23 9.42
N ILE A 13 0.20 -3.11 9.28
CA ILE A 13 0.35 -2.38 8.02
C ILE A 13 1.75 -2.61 7.46
N LEU A 14 1.83 -2.78 6.14
CA LEU A 14 3.06 -2.71 5.36
C LEU A 14 3.10 -1.39 4.60
N VAL A 15 4.31 -0.85 4.40
CA VAL A 15 4.56 0.35 3.63
C VAL A 15 5.53 0.10 2.48
N GLY A 16 5.43 0.90 1.42
CA GLY A 16 6.38 0.85 0.31
C GLY A 16 6.14 1.93 -0.74
N PRO A 17 6.94 1.93 -1.82
CA PRO A 17 6.71 2.77 -3.00
C PRO A 17 5.33 2.59 -3.61
N ARG A 18 4.76 3.69 -4.14
CA ARG A 18 3.56 3.62 -4.99
C ARG A 18 3.89 2.93 -6.31
N VAL A 19 2.88 2.32 -6.91
CA VAL A 19 3.01 1.54 -8.15
C VAL A 19 2.64 2.41 -9.34
N GLY A 20 3.42 2.34 -10.42
CA GLY A 20 3.08 2.99 -11.69
C GLY A 20 3.25 4.52 -11.70
N ILE A 21 4.13 5.05 -10.85
CA ILE A 21 4.43 6.48 -10.76
C ILE A 21 5.84 6.81 -11.25
N ASP A 22 6.40 6.00 -12.14
CA ASP A 22 7.78 6.14 -12.64
C ASP A 22 8.04 7.46 -13.39
N TYR A 23 6.97 8.21 -13.71
CA TYR A 23 7.03 9.55 -14.28
C TYR A 23 7.31 10.65 -13.24
N ALA A 24 7.18 10.36 -11.95
CA ALA A 24 7.35 11.34 -10.88
C ALA A 24 8.83 11.56 -10.54
N ASP A 25 9.14 12.61 -9.76
CA ASP A 25 10.49 12.83 -9.28
C ASP A 25 11.03 11.60 -8.52
N PRO A 26 12.35 11.33 -8.60
CA PRO A 26 12.94 10.16 -7.95
C PRO A 26 12.63 10.06 -6.46
N GLU A 27 12.51 11.19 -5.76
CA GLU A 27 12.12 11.21 -4.35
C GLU A 27 10.68 10.70 -4.13
N HIS A 28 9.76 11.02 -5.03
CA HIS A 28 8.36 10.58 -4.97
C HIS A 28 8.19 9.12 -5.37
N VAL A 29 9.00 8.65 -6.31
CA VAL A 29 9.04 7.24 -6.71
C VAL A 29 9.48 6.37 -5.54
N ASN A 30 10.48 6.81 -4.77
CA ASN A 30 11.02 6.05 -3.64
C ASN A 30 10.27 6.27 -2.31
N ALA A 31 9.33 7.22 -2.26
CA ALA A 31 8.58 7.52 -1.04
C ALA A 31 7.65 6.36 -0.63
N LEU A 32 7.60 6.09 0.67
CA LEU A 32 6.81 5.00 1.27
C LEU A 32 5.31 5.35 1.39
N TRP A 33 4.66 5.70 0.27
CA TRP A 33 3.28 6.18 0.20
C TRP A 33 2.26 5.13 -0.26
N ARG A 34 2.63 3.86 -0.27
CA ARG A 34 1.72 2.72 -0.48
C ARG A 34 1.54 2.00 0.84
N PHE A 35 0.29 1.83 1.26
CA PHE A 35 -0.08 1.11 2.47
C PHE A 35 -0.85 -0.15 2.11
N ALA A 36 -0.59 -1.26 2.80
CA ALA A 36 -1.32 -2.51 2.63
C ALA A 36 -1.47 -3.27 3.95
N ILE A 37 -2.56 -4.01 4.11
CA ILE A 37 -2.76 -4.90 5.27
C ILE A 37 -1.82 -6.11 5.12
N ALA A 38 -1.03 -6.41 6.14
CA ALA A 38 -0.11 -7.55 6.10
C ALA A 38 -0.88 -8.89 6.00
N GLY A 39 -0.34 -9.84 5.24
CA GLY A 39 -0.91 -11.20 5.13
C GLY A 39 -2.18 -11.31 4.30
N THR A 40 -2.74 -10.21 3.80
CA THR A 40 -3.97 -10.25 3.00
C THR A 40 -3.72 -10.81 1.59
N PRO A 41 -4.60 -11.68 1.06
CA PRO A 41 -4.51 -12.14 -0.32
C PRO A 41 -4.85 -11.03 -1.33
N TRP A 42 -5.48 -9.94 -0.87
CA TRP A 42 -6.08 -8.90 -1.70
C TRP A 42 -5.14 -7.77 -2.14
N ILE A 43 -3.82 -7.91 -1.95
CA ILE A 43 -2.84 -6.92 -2.42
C ILE A 43 -2.74 -7.02 -3.96
N SER A 44 -3.10 -5.95 -4.66
CA SER A 44 -3.22 -5.90 -6.13
C SER A 44 -1.89 -5.87 -6.90
N ALA A 45 -0.78 -5.60 -6.24
CA ALA A 45 0.54 -5.43 -6.85
C ALA A 45 1.63 -6.18 -6.05
N PRO A 46 2.82 -6.43 -6.63
CA PRO A 46 3.87 -7.21 -5.98
C PRO A 46 4.16 -6.77 -4.53
N ARG A 47 4.35 -7.77 -3.67
CA ARG A 47 4.56 -7.59 -2.22
C ARG A 47 6.03 -7.39 -1.84
N ASN A 48 6.97 -7.70 -2.74
CA ASN A 48 8.41 -7.62 -2.49
C ASN A 48 8.90 -6.17 -2.28
N THR A 49 8.11 -5.17 -2.68
CA THR A 49 8.40 -3.74 -2.44
C THR A 49 7.76 -3.22 -1.15
N LEU A 50 7.08 -4.08 -0.38
CA LEU A 50 6.41 -3.72 0.86
C LEU A 50 7.19 -4.29 2.05
N GLY A 51 7.38 -3.48 3.08
CA GLY A 51 8.03 -3.85 4.33
C GLY A 51 7.27 -3.32 5.54
N PRO A 52 7.73 -3.67 6.77
CA PRO A 52 7.26 -2.98 7.97
C PRO A 52 7.60 -1.47 7.89
N PRO A 53 6.79 -0.60 8.53
CA PRO A 53 7.02 0.84 8.59
C PRO A 53 8.32 1.23 9.31
#